data_AF-A0A2W4XGF9-F1
#
_entry.id   AF-A0A2W4XGF9-F1
#
_cell.length_a   1.000
_cell.length_b   1.000
_cell.length_c   1.000
_cell.angle_alpha   90.00
_cell.angle_beta   90.00
_cell.angle_gamma   90.00
#
_symmetry.space_group_name_H-M   'P 1'
#
loop_
_entity.id
_entity.type
_entity.pdbx_description
1 polymer ?
#
loop_
_entity_poly.entity_id
_entity_poly.type
_entity_poly.pdbx_seq_one_letter_code
_entity_poly.pdbx_strand_id
1 'polypeptide(L)'
;MEIGQRIPDLSDKELENLQANALRLAEAGTIKQKEQAESLLPMLASAMEERRAAKTAAQQETKRVNAEKRSATAKAAKAAKDASA
;
A
#
# COMPACT_ATOMS: atom_id res chain seq x y z
N MET A 1 6.02 -23.73 -10.69
CA MET A 1 6.06 -22.27 -10.53
C MET A 1 5.65 -21.99 -9.09
N GLU A 2 6.56 -21.46 -8.27
CA GLU A 2 6.30 -21.26 -6.85
C GLU A 2 5.39 -20.07 -6.61
N ILE A 3 4.43 -20.17 -5.68
CA ILE A 3 3.48 -19.10 -5.36
C ILE A 3 4.20 -17.79 -4.97
N GLY A 4 5.36 -17.88 -4.32
CA GLY A 4 6.17 -16.73 -3.95
C GLY A 4 6.58 -15.84 -5.13
N GLN A 5 6.76 -16.40 -6.33
CA GLN A 5 7.16 -15.64 -7.51
C GLN A 5 6.03 -14.75 -8.06
N ARG A 6 4.78 -15.05 -7.70
CA ARG A 6 3.60 -14.30 -8.15
C ARG A 6 3.22 -13.15 -7.24
N ILE A 7 3.80 -13.08 -6.02
CA ILE A 7 3.52 -12.05 -5.01
C ILE A 7 3.57 -10.62 -5.57
N PRO A 8 4.56 -10.25 -6.42
CA PRO A 8 4.61 -8.90 -7.00
C PRO A 8 3.38 -8.54 -7.84
N ASP A 9 2.78 -9.52 -8.51
CA ASP A 9 1.67 -9.33 -9.45
C ASP A 9 0.29 -9.39 -8.77
N LEU A 10 0.23 -9.84 -7.51
CA LEU A 10 -1.04 -9.94 -6.78
C LEU A 10 -1.58 -8.55 -6.45
N SER A 11 -2.90 -8.37 -6.54
CA SER A 11 -3.58 -7.22 -5.97
C SER A 11 -3.52 -7.26 -4.44
N ASP A 12 -3.81 -6.13 -3.77
CA ASP A 12 -3.81 -6.09 -2.31
C ASP A 12 -4.83 -7.05 -1.71
N LYS A 13 -5.99 -7.19 -2.36
CA LYS A 13 -7.02 -8.11 -1.92
C LYS A 13 -6.56 -9.57 -2.05
N GLU A 14 -5.84 -9.90 -3.12
CA GLU A 14 -5.26 -11.23 -3.29
C GLU A 14 -4.15 -11.50 -2.27
N LEU A 15 -3.32 -10.51 -1.94
CA LEU A 15 -2.31 -10.63 -0.87
C LEU A 15 -2.95 -10.87 0.50
N GLU A 16 -4.00 -10.13 0.86
CA GLU A 16 -4.75 -10.34 2.11
C GLU A 16 -5.35 -11.75 2.17
N ASN A 17 -6.00 -12.18 1.08
CA ASN A 17 -6.61 -13.51 1.00
C ASN A 17 -5.54 -14.61 1.09
N LEU A 18 -4.40 -14.42 0.43
CA LEU A 18 -3.29 -15.37 0.45
C LEU A 18 -2.65 -15.44 1.85
N GLN A 19 -2.47 -14.30 2.53
CA GLN A 19 -1.98 -14.25 3.91
C GLN A 19 -2.93 -14.96 4.87
N ALA A 20 -4.23 -14.70 4.81
CA ALA A 20 -5.23 -15.36 5.65
C ALA A 20 -5.23 -16.89 5.44
N ASN A 21 -5.11 -17.33 4.18
CA ASN A 21 -5.00 -18.75 3.87
C ASN A 21 -3.70 -19.37 4.38
N ALA A 22 -2.57 -18.68 4.23
CA ALA A 22 -1.28 -19.14 4.73
C ALA A 22 -1.31 -19.28 6.27
N LEU A 23 -1.89 -18.31 7.00
CA LEU A 23 -2.06 -18.39 8.45
C LEU A 23 -2.87 -19.64 8.86
N ARG A 24 -4.02 -19.86 8.21
CA ARG A 24 -4.84 -21.05 8.48
C ARG A 24 -4.10 -22.37 8.20
N LEU A 25 -3.28 -22.40 7.15
CA LEU A 25 -2.49 -23.58 6.81
C LEU A 25 -1.32 -23.81 7.76
N ALA A 26 -0.67 -22.77 8.28
CA ALA A 26 0.36 -22.87 9.30
C ALA A 26 -0.21 -23.48 10.60
N GLU A 27 -1.44 -23.13 10.97
CA GLU A 27 -2.09 -23.63 12.18
C GLU A 27 -2.61 -25.08 12.01
N ALA A 28 -3.37 -25.33 10.95
CA ALA A 28 -4.20 -26.54 10.81
C ALA A 28 -3.88 -27.42 9.58
N GLY A 29 -2.87 -27.06 8.79
CA GLY A 29 -2.48 -27.80 7.59
C GLY A 29 -1.74 -29.11 7.88
N THR A 30 -1.58 -29.91 6.83
CA THR A 30 -0.60 -31.02 6.82
C THR A 30 0.83 -30.49 6.98
N ILE A 31 1.79 -31.33 7.36
CA ILE A 31 3.20 -30.93 7.55
C ILE A 31 3.73 -30.14 6.34
N LYS A 32 3.52 -30.65 5.12
CA LYS A 32 3.95 -29.97 3.88
C LYS A 32 3.27 -28.61 3.69
N GLN A 33 2.00 -28.48 4.07
CA GLN A 33 1.27 -27.21 3.97
C GLN A 33 1.75 -26.21 5.02
N LYS A 34 2.10 -26.68 6.22
CA LYS A 34 2.69 -25.84 7.28
C LYS A 34 4.04 -25.30 6.85
N GLU A 35 4.93 -26.17 6.37
CA GLU A 35 6.25 -25.77 5.85
C GLU A 35 6.13 -24.74 4.72
N GLN A 36 5.24 -24.97 3.76
CA GLN A 36 4.98 -24.00 2.70
C GLN A 36 4.41 -22.68 3.25
N ALA A 37 3.43 -22.72 4.16
CA ALA A 37 2.84 -21.54 4.76
C ALA A 37 3.88 -20.72 5.55
N GLU A 38 4.69 -21.38 6.36
CA GLU A 38 5.78 -20.76 7.14
C GLU A 38 6.80 -20.08 6.23
N SER A 39 7.10 -20.67 5.06
CA SER A 39 7.99 -20.03 4.07
C SER A 39 7.35 -18.81 3.38
N LEU A 40 6.03 -18.81 3.22
CA LEU A 40 5.27 -17.77 2.51
C LEU A 40 4.94 -16.56 3.38
N LEU A 41 4.65 -16.78 4.66
CA LEU A 41 4.20 -15.72 5.58
C LEU A 41 5.16 -14.51 5.65
N PRO A 42 6.49 -14.68 5.76
CA PRO A 42 7.43 -13.55 5.76
C PRO A 42 7.40 -12.75 4.45
N MET A 43 7.28 -13.43 3.30
CA MET A 43 7.24 -12.77 1.98
C MET A 43 5.97 -11.94 1.81
N LEU A 44 4.83 -12.47 2.25
CA LEU A 44 3.55 -11.77 2.21
C LEU A 44 3.54 -10.56 3.14
N ALA A 45 4.12 -10.69 4.34
CA ALA A 45 4.24 -9.58 5.27
C ALA A 45 5.07 -8.42 4.68
N SER A 46 6.25 -8.71 4.11
CA SER A 46 7.09 -7.70 3.46
C SER A 46 6.36 -6.99 2.33
N ALA A 47 5.74 -7.75 1.42
CA ALA A 47 5.03 -7.18 0.28
C ALA A 47 3.85 -6.27 0.70
N MET A 48 3.12 -6.65 1.75
CA MET A 48 2.03 -5.82 2.27
C MET A 48 2.54 -4.54 2.95
N GLU A 49 3.64 -4.62 3.71
CA GLU A 49 4.28 -3.45 4.32
C GLU A 49 4.81 -2.46 3.27
N GLU A 50 5.55 -2.96 2.27
CA GLU A 50 6.08 -2.14 1.17
C GLU A 50 4.96 -1.38 0.45
N ARG A 51 3.84 -2.06 0.18
CA ARG A 51 2.67 -1.43 -0.46
C ARG A 51 2.00 -0.39 0.43
N ARG A 52 1.88 -0.65 1.73
CA ARG A 52 1.36 0.34 2.70
C ARG A 52 2.27 1.57 2.77
N ALA A 53 3.59 1.37 2.77
CA ALA A 53 4.56 2.46 2.76
C ALA A 53 4.43 3.29 1.47
N ALA A 54 4.37 2.64 0.30
CA ALA A 54 4.21 3.30 -0.99
C ALA A 54 2.91 4.13 -1.07
N LYS A 55 1.79 3.58 -0.60
CA LYS A 55 0.51 4.30 -0.53
C LYS A 55 0.58 5.51 0.38
N THR A 56 1.19 5.36 1.56
CA THR A 56 1.36 6.46 2.51
C THR A 56 2.18 7.58 1.89
N ALA A 57 3.30 7.25 1.23
CA ALA A 57 4.15 8.22 0.55
C ALA A 57 3.39 8.96 -0.56
N ALA A 58 2.66 8.23 -1.42
CA ALA A 58 1.86 8.82 -2.49
C ALA A 58 0.75 9.76 -1.97
N GLN A 59 0.11 9.40 -0.85
CA GLN A 59 -0.90 10.25 -0.21
C GLN A 59 -0.29 11.51 0.38
N GLN A 60 0.88 11.41 1.02
CA GLN A 60 1.58 12.58 1.56
C GLN A 60 1.97 13.56 0.45
N GLU A 61 2.48 13.03 -0.67
CA GLU A 61 2.84 13.87 -1.83
C GLU A 61 1.61 14.57 -2.42
N THR A 62 0.52 13.84 -2.63
CA THR A 62 -0.74 14.40 -3.12
C THR A 62 -1.25 15.52 -2.19
N LYS A 63 -1.15 15.34 -0.88
CA LYS A 63 -1.54 16.36 0.11
C LYS A 63 -0.66 17.60 0.02
N ARG A 64 0.65 17.45 -0.15
CA ARG A 64 1.60 18.57 -0.31
C ARG A 64 1.27 19.38 -1.56
N VAL A 65 1.18 18.72 -2.71
CA VAL A 65 0.86 19.37 -4.00
C VAL A 65 -0.48 20.12 -3.92
N ASN A 66 -1.50 19.52 -3.30
CA ASN A 66 -2.80 20.16 -3.15
C ASN A 66 -2.76 21.37 -2.20
N ALA A 67 -1.97 21.32 -1.13
CA ALA A 67 -1.78 22.44 -0.22
C ALA A 67 -1.08 23.62 -0.91
N GLU A 68 -0.03 23.34 -1.69
CA GLU A 68 0.69 24.35 -2.47
C GLU A 68 -0.22 25.04 -3.48
N LYS A 69 -0.97 24.27 -4.27
CA LYS A 69 -1.95 24.82 -5.23
C LYS A 69 -2.97 25.71 -4.55
N ARG A 70 -3.55 25.28 -3.43
CA ARG A 70 -4.51 26.08 -2.65
C ARG A 70 -3.89 27.39 -2.16
N SER A 71 -2.65 27.34 -1.67
CA SER A 71 -1.95 28.54 -1.20
C SER A 71 -1.64 29.52 -2.34
N ALA A 72 -1.28 29.02 -3.53
CA ALA A 72 -1.03 29.83 -4.70
C ALA A 72 -2.32 30.51 -5.20
N THR A 73 -3.42 29.75 -5.29
CA THR A 73 -4.74 30.32 -5.65
C THR A 73 -5.21 31.35 -4.63
N ALA A 74 -5.03 31.11 -3.33
CA ALA A 74 -5.40 32.06 -2.28
C ALA A 74 -4.59 33.37 -2.37
N LYS A 75 -3.29 33.27 -2.65
CA LYS A 75 -2.43 34.47 -2.88
C LYS A 75 -2.85 35.24 -4.13
N ALA A 76 -3.14 34.55 -5.24
CA ALA A 76 -3.60 35.18 -6.47
C ALA A 76 -4.96 35.88 -6.30
N ALA A 77 -5.90 35.25 -5.60
CA ALA A 77 -7.20 35.85 -5.30
C ALA A 77 -7.09 37.09 -4.42
N LYS A 78 -6.18 37.08 -3.44
CA LYS A 78 -5.90 38.25 -2.59
C LYS A 78 -5.30 39.40 -3.40
N ALA A 79 -4.30 39.13 -4.22
CA ALA A 79 -3.66 40.15 -5.08
C ALA A 79 -4.65 40.78 -6.09
N ALA A 80 -5.55 39.99 -6.67
CA ALA A 80 -6.57 40.49 -7.57
C ALA A 80 -7.59 41.41 -6.87
N LYS A 81 -7.92 41.09 -5.60
CA LYS A 81 -8.83 41.92 -4.78
C LYS A 81 -8.19 43.25 -4.38
N ASP A 82 -6.90 43.23 -4.02
CA ASP A 82 -6.16 44.44 -3.63
C ASP A 82 -5.91 45.38 -4.83
N ALA A 83 -5.84 44.86 -6.07
CA ALA A 83 -5.68 45.65 -7.29
C ALA A 83 -6.98 46.29 -7.84
N SER A 84 -8.14 45.91 -7.30
CA SER A 84 -9.46 46.39 -7.73
C SER A 84 -10.11 47.36 -6.72
N ALA A 85 -9.38 47.73 -5.68
CA ALA A 85 -9.79 48.66 -4.61
C ALA A 85 -8.99 49.96 -4.70
#